data_AF-A0A2A5ERZ7-F1
#
_entry.id   AF-A0A2A5ERZ7-F1
#
_cell.length_a   1.000
_cell.length_b   1.000
_cell.length_c   1.000
_cell.angle_alpha   90.00
_cell.angle_beta   90.00
_cell.angle_gamma   90.00
#
_symmetry.space_group_name_H-M   'P 1'
#
loop_
_entity.id
_entity.type
_entity.pdbx_description
1 polymer ?
#
loop_
_entity_poly.entity_id
_entity_poly.type
_entity_poly.pdbx_seq_one_letter_code
_entity_poly.pdbx_strand_id
1 'polypeptide(L)'
;MYLWRAIDQDGEVLDFLVRSKRDTRAALKLMRRLLKSQGIAPKTIITDKWKACAAAFHKLGLVEQHHQAKWKNNRIEGSHVRIRKRERTMQGFRSAGSAQRFLSIHAAFYNHFNTRRHLTPTLEHHVKT
;
A
#
# COMPACT_ATOMS: atom_id res chain seq x y z
N MET A 1 15.78 2.20 -1.19
CA MET A 1 14.48 2.71 -1.69
C MET A 1 13.37 1.87 -1.09
N TYR A 2 12.31 2.51 -0.59
CA TYR A 2 11.18 1.87 0.10
C TYR A 2 9.89 2.09 -0.67
N LEU A 3 9.06 1.04 -0.74
CA LEU A 3 7.80 1.04 -1.48
C LEU A 3 6.66 0.94 -0.48
N TRP A 4 6.02 2.06 -0.22
CA TRP A 4 4.76 2.07 0.50
C TRP A 4 3.64 1.71 -0.47
N ARG A 5 2.82 0.72 -0.14
CA ARG A 5 1.70 0.28 -0.98
C ARG A 5 0.49 -0.01 -0.11
N ALA A 6 -0.67 0.47 -0.57
CA ALA A 6 -1.97 0.12 -0.07
C ALA A 6 -2.70 -0.73 -1.11
N ILE A 7 -3.26 -1.84 -0.67
CA ILE A 7 -4.17 -2.65 -1.47
C ILE A 7 -5.45 -2.89 -0.70
N ASP A 8 -6.48 -3.30 -1.40
CA ASP A 8 -7.70 -3.80 -0.80
C ASP A 8 -7.62 -5.32 -0.54
N GLN A 9 -8.65 -5.89 0.08
CA GLN A 9 -8.73 -7.34 0.35
C GLN A 9 -8.59 -8.21 -0.91
N ASP A 10 -9.02 -7.69 -2.07
CA ASP A 10 -9.00 -8.32 -3.39
C ASP A 10 -7.72 -8.04 -4.15
N GLY A 11 -6.77 -7.38 -3.49
CA GLY A 11 -5.44 -7.07 -3.97
C GLY A 11 -5.41 -6.02 -5.08
N GLU A 12 -6.49 -5.27 -5.29
CA GLU A 12 -6.49 -4.05 -6.09
C GLU A 12 -5.57 -3.01 -5.42
N VAL A 13 -4.78 -2.31 -6.23
CA VAL A 13 -3.87 -1.27 -5.73
C VAL A 13 -4.64 0.02 -5.54
N LEU A 14 -4.75 0.47 -4.30
CA LEU A 14 -5.47 1.70 -3.96
C LEU A 14 -4.57 2.93 -3.98
N ASP A 15 -3.35 2.83 -3.46
CA ASP A 15 -2.31 3.86 -3.59
C ASP A 15 -0.91 3.25 -3.37
N PHE A 16 0.12 3.97 -3.78
CA PHE A 16 1.51 3.63 -3.52
C PHE A 16 2.39 4.89 -3.47
N LEU A 17 3.52 4.78 -2.81
CA LEU A 17 4.49 5.85 -2.64
C LEU A 17 5.91 5.29 -2.51
N VAL A 18 6.81 5.73 -3.38
CA VAL A 18 8.22 5.39 -3.33
C VAL A 18 9.00 6.49 -2.63
N ARG A 19 9.79 6.13 -1.62
CA ARG A 19 10.66 7.06 -0.88
C ARG A 19 12.06 6.51 -0.68
N SER A 20 13.03 7.41 -0.48
CA SER A 20 14.40 7.04 -0.12
C SER A 20 14.50 6.51 1.31
N LYS A 21 13.64 7.01 2.22
CA LYS A 21 13.60 6.65 3.64
C LYS A 21 12.28 5.96 4.00
N ARG A 22 12.35 5.04 4.96
CA ARG A 22 11.19 4.44 5.63
C ARG A 22 10.93 5.30 6.87
N ASP A 23 9.90 6.15 6.86
CA ASP A 23 9.59 7.04 7.98
C ASP A 23 8.07 7.27 8.15
N THR A 24 7.69 7.85 9.30
CA THR A 24 6.28 8.16 9.61
C THR A 24 5.69 9.19 8.64
N ARG A 25 6.52 10.07 8.05
CA ARG A 25 6.06 11.09 7.10
C ARG A 25 5.57 10.44 5.80
N ALA A 26 6.25 9.41 5.31
CA ALA A 26 5.86 8.64 4.15
C ALA A 26 4.55 7.88 4.42
N ALA A 27 4.43 7.21 5.57
CA ALA A 27 3.20 6.55 6.00
C ALA A 27 2.00 7.51 6.02
N LEU A 28 2.16 8.67 6.69
CA LEU A 28 1.14 9.72 6.75
C LEU A 28 0.74 10.23 5.37
N LYS A 29 1.73 10.45 4.49
CA LYS A 29 1.47 10.94 3.13
C LYS A 29 0.66 9.92 2.32
N LEU A 30 1.04 8.64 2.38
CA LEU A 30 0.29 7.58 1.72
C LEU A 30 -1.15 7.53 2.25
N MET A 31 -1.32 7.47 3.57
CA MET A 31 -2.65 7.33 4.18
C MET A 31 -3.56 8.53 3.90
N ARG A 32 -3.07 9.77 3.97
CA ARG A 32 -3.88 10.95 3.61
C ARG A 32 -4.33 10.92 2.16
N ARG A 33 -3.44 10.52 1.25
CA ARG A 33 -3.78 10.39 -0.18
C ARG A 33 -4.82 9.29 -0.39
N LEU A 34 -4.63 8.14 0.26
CA LEU A 34 -5.54 7.01 0.20
C LEU A 34 -6.95 7.37 0.72
N LEU A 35 -7.05 7.99 1.90
CA LEU A 35 -8.34 8.39 2.47
C LEU A 35 -9.04 9.43 1.59
N LYS A 36 -8.28 10.38 1.03
CA LYS A 36 -8.82 11.38 0.11
C LYS A 36 -9.32 10.76 -1.20
N SER A 37 -8.61 9.76 -1.75
CA SER A 37 -9.00 9.14 -3.02
C SER A 37 -10.16 8.17 -2.86
N GLN A 38 -10.22 7.44 -1.75
CA GLN A 38 -11.32 6.49 -1.48
C GLN A 38 -12.60 7.20 -1.03
N GLY A 39 -12.49 8.41 -0.46
CA GLY A 39 -13.65 9.20 0.00
C GLY A 39 -14.37 8.63 1.23
N ILE A 40 -14.04 7.40 1.64
CA ILE A 40 -14.61 6.68 2.77
C ILE A 40 -13.46 6.19 3.66
N ALA A 41 -13.63 6.30 4.97
CA ALA A 41 -12.70 5.73 5.92
C ALA A 41 -12.84 4.19 5.94
N PRO A 42 -11.74 3.42 5.82
CA PRO A 42 -11.81 1.96 5.92
C PRO A 42 -12.28 1.55 7.31
N LYS A 43 -13.01 0.44 7.40
CA LYS A 43 -13.36 -0.19 8.67
C LYS A 43 -12.15 -0.86 9.31
N THR A 44 -11.29 -1.45 8.48
CA THR A 44 -10.13 -2.23 8.92
C THR A 44 -8.90 -1.82 8.12
N ILE A 45 -7.80 -1.55 8.82
CA ILE A 45 -6.48 -1.30 8.23
C ILE A 45 -5.50 -2.32 8.79
N ILE A 46 -4.92 -3.14 7.92
CA ILE A 46 -3.96 -4.16 8.31
C ILE A 46 -2.57 -3.74 7.85
N THR A 47 -1.62 -3.72 8.77
CA THR A 47 -0.21 -3.48 8.43
C THR A 47 0.73 -4.51 9.04
N ASP A 48 1.97 -4.50 8.57
CA ASP A 48 3.07 -5.15 9.28
C ASP A 48 3.31 -4.51 10.66
N LYS A 49 4.06 -5.21 11.53
CA LYS A 49 4.38 -4.78 12.90
C LYS A 49 5.45 -3.67 12.91
N TRP A 50 5.18 -2.54 12.25
CA TRP A 50 6.14 -1.45 12.13
C TRP A 50 5.72 -0.16 12.85
N LYS A 51 6.64 0.38 13.67
CA LYS A 51 6.36 1.52 14.57
C LYS A 51 5.94 2.79 13.82
N ALA A 52 6.49 3.04 12.62
CA ALA A 52 6.13 4.25 11.88
C ALA A 52 4.69 4.22 11.36
N CYS A 53 4.16 3.02 11.06
CA CYS A 53 2.75 2.84 10.71
C CYS A 53 1.87 3.18 11.90
N ALA A 54 2.14 2.59 13.07
CA ALA A 54 1.42 2.90 14.32
C ALA A 54 1.42 4.41 14.65
N ALA A 55 2.59 5.07 14.55
CA ALA A 55 2.71 6.50 14.77
C ALA A 55 1.91 7.34 13.75
N ALA A 56 1.76 6.87 12.51
CA ALA A 56 0.95 7.53 11.50
C ALA A 56 -0.54 7.37 11.78
N PHE A 57 -1.00 6.17 12.15
CA PHE A 57 -2.41 5.91 12.47
C PHE A 57 -2.86 6.67 13.72
N HIS A 58 -2.01 6.75 14.75
CA HIS A 58 -2.29 7.58 15.92
C HIS A 58 -2.52 9.04 15.55
N LYS A 59 -1.69 9.60 14.66
CA LYS A 59 -1.84 10.99 14.18
C LYS A 59 -3.05 11.21 13.28
N LEU A 60 -3.63 10.14 12.74
CA LEU A 60 -4.81 10.19 11.87
C LEU A 60 -6.11 9.85 12.60
N GLY A 61 -6.04 9.51 13.90
CA GLY A 61 -7.22 9.04 14.64
C GLY A 61 -7.73 7.67 14.16
N LEU A 62 -6.85 6.84 13.58
CA LEU A 62 -7.20 5.55 12.97
C LEU A 62 -6.74 4.35 13.80
N VAL A 63 -6.58 4.52 15.12
CA VAL A 63 -6.02 3.49 16.01
C VAL A 63 -6.97 2.30 16.13
N GLU A 64 -8.28 2.55 16.20
CA GLU A 64 -9.30 1.50 16.37
C GLU A 64 -9.42 0.61 15.13
N GLN A 65 -9.24 1.20 13.95
CA GLN A 65 -9.27 0.49 12.67
C GLN A 65 -7.95 -0.25 12.41
N HIS A 66 -6.87 0.07 13.13
CA HIS A 66 -5.54 -0.47 12.86
C HIS A 66 -5.33 -1.82 13.55
N HIS A 67 -5.11 -2.86 12.75
CA HIS A 67 -4.81 -4.20 13.23
C HIS A 67 -3.46 -4.71 12.74
N GLN A 68 -2.74 -5.38 13.64
CA GLN A 68 -1.49 -6.08 13.33
C GLN A 68 -1.70 -7.59 13.45
N ALA A 69 -2.11 -8.23 12.36
CA ALA A 69 -2.35 -9.68 12.33
C ALA A 69 -1.42 -10.37 11.33
N LYS A 70 -0.58 -11.30 11.83
CA LYS A 70 0.44 -12.01 11.03
C LYS A 70 -0.12 -12.64 9.76
N TRP A 71 -1.25 -13.35 9.88
CA TRP A 71 -1.87 -14.07 8.77
C TRP A 71 -2.65 -13.16 7.81
N LYS A 72 -3.27 -12.09 8.32
CA LYS A 72 -4.00 -11.12 7.48
C LYS A 72 -3.07 -10.28 6.61
N ASN A 73 -1.78 -10.23 6.93
CA ASN A 73 -0.79 -9.54 6.10
C ASN A 73 -0.42 -10.31 4.81
N ASN A 74 -0.77 -11.60 4.71
CA ASN A 74 -0.40 -12.45 3.56
C ASN A 74 -0.81 -11.85 2.21
N ARG A 75 -1.93 -11.13 2.16
CA ARG A 75 -2.42 -10.49 0.93
C ARG A 75 -1.45 -9.43 0.41
N ILE A 76 -1.03 -8.51 1.29
CA ILE A 76 -0.09 -7.45 0.93
C ILE A 76 1.33 -7.98 0.74
N GLU A 77 1.72 -9.02 1.49
CA GLU A 77 2.98 -9.74 1.26
C GLU A 77 3.07 -10.30 -0.17
N GLY A 78 2.06 -11.07 -0.60
CA GLY A 78 2.03 -11.63 -1.95
C GLY A 78 2.03 -10.55 -3.04
N SER A 79 1.34 -9.43 -2.79
CA SER A 79 1.33 -8.28 -3.69
C SER A 79 2.70 -7.62 -3.83
N HIS A 80 3.46 -7.49 -2.74
CA HIS A 80 4.84 -6.98 -2.74
C HIS A 80 5.81 -7.91 -3.49
N VAL A 81 5.68 -9.23 -3.30
CA VAL A 81 6.57 -10.21 -3.94
C VAL A 81 6.56 -10.07 -5.46
N ARG A 82 5.38 -9.88 -6.09
CA ARG A 82 5.26 -9.70 -7.55
C ARG A 82 6.04 -8.47 -8.04
N ILE A 83 5.93 -7.33 -7.36
CA ILE A 83 6.69 -6.13 -7.71
C ILE A 83 8.19 -6.35 -7.51
N ARG A 84 8.59 -6.95 -6.38
CA ARG A 84 10.01 -7.18 -6.07
C ARG A 84 10.68 -8.12 -7.06
N LYS A 85 9.99 -9.16 -7.52
CA LYS A 85 10.50 -10.04 -8.59
C LYS A 85 10.78 -9.24 -9.87
N ARG A 86 9.83 -8.39 -10.28
CA ARG A 86 9.96 -7.58 -11.49
C ARG A 86 11.07 -6.52 -11.38
N GLU A 87 11.16 -5.84 -10.24
CA GLU A 87 12.26 -4.92 -9.92
C GLU A 87 13.61 -5.63 -10.06
N ARG A 88 13.76 -6.85 -9.51
CA ARG A 88 15.01 -7.63 -9.62
C ARG A 88 15.35 -8.02 -11.06
N THR A 89 14.36 -8.45 -11.85
CA THR A 89 14.57 -8.75 -13.28
C THR A 89 15.01 -7.50 -14.06
N MET A 90 14.53 -6.32 -13.67
CA MET A 90 14.93 -5.04 -14.25
C MET A 90 16.27 -4.50 -13.70
N GLN A 91 17.00 -5.29 -12.90
CA GLN A 91 18.25 -4.88 -12.23
C GLN A 91 18.09 -3.68 -11.28
N GLY A 92 16.89 -3.48 -10.76
CA GLY A 92 16.56 -2.37 -9.86
C GLY A 92 16.36 -1.03 -10.57
N PHE A 93 15.78 -0.08 -9.84
CA PHE A 93 15.55 1.27 -10.34
C PHE A 93 16.71 2.20 -9.95
N ARG A 94 17.19 3.00 -10.90
CA ARG A 94 18.24 4.00 -10.66
C ARG A 94 17.82 5.14 -9.73
N SER A 95 16.52 5.40 -9.57
CA SER A 95 16.02 6.44 -8.66
C SER A 95 14.60 6.15 -8.15
N ALA A 96 14.22 6.80 -7.05
CA ALA A 96 12.85 6.73 -6.53
C ALA A 96 11.83 7.29 -7.53
N GLY A 97 12.21 8.31 -8.31
CA GLY A 97 11.34 8.90 -9.33
C GLY A 97 11.06 7.95 -10.50
N SER A 98 12.07 7.21 -10.97
CA SER A 98 11.84 6.22 -12.03
C SER A 98 10.98 5.05 -11.56
N ALA A 99 11.21 4.56 -10.33
CA ALA A 99 10.35 3.56 -9.70
C ALA A 99 8.91 4.06 -9.55
N GLN A 100 8.69 5.30 -9.10
CA GLN A 100 7.36 5.88 -8.94
C GLN A 100 6.60 5.93 -10.29
N ARG A 101 7.25 6.38 -11.37
CA ARG A 101 6.63 6.42 -12.71
C ARG A 101 6.27 5.02 -13.21
N PHE A 102 7.21 4.08 -13.08
CA PHE A 102 6.97 2.68 -13.45
C PHE A 102 5.76 2.11 -12.70
N LEU A 103 5.71 2.29 -11.37
CA LEU A 103 4.63 1.78 -10.53
C LEU A 103 3.29 2.42 -10.84
N SER A 104 3.26 3.68 -11.29
CA SER A 104 2.04 4.36 -11.68
C SER A 104 1.37 3.71 -12.89
N ILE A 105 2.17 3.42 -13.92
CA ILE A 105 1.67 2.70 -15.11
C ILE A 105 1.34 1.26 -14.74
N HIS A 106 2.24 0.58 -14.04
CA HIS A 106 2.08 -0.82 -13.67
C HIS A 106 0.85 -1.06 -12.78
N ALA A 107 0.55 -0.19 -11.82
CA ALA A 107 -0.62 -0.32 -10.96
C ALA A 107 -1.93 -0.19 -11.76
N ALA A 108 -2.01 0.75 -12.70
CA ALA A 108 -3.17 0.91 -13.57
C ALA A 108 -3.40 -0.35 -14.43
N PHE A 109 -2.35 -0.86 -15.08
CA PHE A 109 -2.42 -2.10 -15.86
C PHE A 109 -2.80 -3.31 -14.99
N TYR A 110 -2.15 -3.47 -13.83
CA TYR A 110 -2.45 -4.56 -12.90
C TYR A 110 -3.90 -4.52 -12.44
N ASN A 111 -4.42 -3.34 -12.04
CA ASN A 111 -5.80 -3.19 -11.61
C ASN A 111 -6.79 -3.46 -12.75
N HIS A 112 -6.48 -3.02 -13.97
CA HIS A 112 -7.32 -3.28 -15.15
C HIS A 112 -7.51 -4.79 -15.40
N PHE A 113 -6.44 -5.58 -15.28
CA PHE A 113 -6.48 -7.03 -15.44
C PHE A 113 -6.84 -7.80 -14.15
N ASN A 114 -7.06 -7.11 -13.02
CA ASN A 114 -7.54 -7.75 -11.81
C ASN A 114 -9.05 -7.97 -11.92
N THR A 115 -9.45 -9.08 -12.52
CA THR A 115 -10.86 -9.43 -12.83
C THR A 115 -11.72 -9.76 -11.60
N ARG A 116 -11.17 -9.69 -10.39
CA ARG A 116 -11.90 -9.84 -9.11
C ARG A 116 -12.25 -8.50 -8.47
N ARG A 117 -12.81 -7.57 -9.24
CA ARG A 117 -13.40 -6.33 -8.72
C ARG A 117 -14.82 -6.62 -8.26
N HIS A 118 -15.06 -6.66 -6.96
CA HIS A 118 -16.43 -6.54 -6.46
C HIS A 118 -16.79 -5.06 -6.54
N LEU A 119 -17.95 -4.72 -7.07
CA LEU A 119 -18.42 -3.33 -7.25
C LEU A 119 -18.76 -2.63 -5.93
N THR A 120 -18.36 -3.18 -4.79
CA THR A 120 -18.58 -2.62 -3.45
C THR A 120 -17.32 -1.90 -2.98
N PRO A 121 -17.43 -0.66 -2.47
CA PRO A 121 -16.32 0.02 -1.81
C PRO A 121 -15.71 -0.89 -0.74
N THR A 122 -14.41 -1.17 -0.88
CA THR A 122 -13.72 -2.07 0.03
C THR A 122 -13.56 -1.42 1.41
N LEU A 123 -13.92 -2.16 2.45
CA LEU A 123 -13.87 -1.69 3.83
C LEU A 123 -12.58 -2.13 4.56
N GLU A 124 -11.79 -3.03 3.95
CA GLU A 124 -10.53 -3.54 4.49
C GLU A 124 -9.34 -3.15 3.61
N HIS A 125 -8.42 -2.36 4.14
CA HIS A 125 -7.20 -1.94 3.46
C HIS A 125 -5.97 -2.62 4.07
N HIS A 126 -5.09 -3.16 3.24
CA HIS A 126 -3.80 -3.69 3.65
C HIS A 126 -2.67 -2.76 3.21
N VAL A 127 -1.82 -2.31 4.14
CA VAL A 127 -0.75 -1.35 3.88
C VAL A 127 0.60 -1.90 4.31
N LYS A 128 1.61 -1.79 3.43
CA LYS A 128 2.99 -2.23 3.69
C LYS A 128 4.04 -1.30 3.06
N THR A 129 5.27 -1.39 3.56
CA THR A 129 6.52 -0.71 3.14
C THR A 129 7.49 -1.57 2.34
#